data_AF-A0A0F9E2N8-F1
#
_entry.id   AF-A0A0F9E2N8-F1
#
_cell.length_a   1.000
_cell.length_b   1.000
_cell.length_c   1.000
_cell.angle_alpha   90.00
_cell.angle_beta   90.00
_cell.angle_gamma   90.00
#
_symmetry.space_group_name_H-M   'P 1'
#
loop_
_entity.id
_entity.type
_entity.pdbx_description
1 polymer ?
#
loop_
_entity_poly.entity_id
_entity_poly.type
_entity_poly.pdbx_seq_one_letter_code
_entity_poly.pdbx_strand_id
1 'polypeptide(L)'
;MINGDVSLILDEIIRDKNFEKPHLIVIDPPRGGLSLEAVENILKILPKNILYISCNPKTQARDIKIMTEYGYQLKILHPIDQFAQTFHIENIAVLEEALDYMKTYYRGWLSSKLLL
;
A
#
# COMPACT_ATOMS: atom_id res chain seq x y z
N MET A 1 11.12 16.03 -7.93
CA MET A 1 11.25 14.58 -8.20
C MET A 1 12.43 14.07 -7.37
N ILE A 2 12.20 13.02 -6.57
CA ILE A 2 13.24 12.30 -5.82
C ILE A 2 13.47 10.98 -6.57
N ASN A 3 14.73 10.56 -6.74
CA ASN A 3 15.08 9.39 -7.56
C ASN A 3 15.87 8.36 -6.74
N GLY A 4 15.54 7.08 -6.88
CA GLY A 4 16.28 5.93 -6.35
C GLY A 4 15.34 4.79 -5.92
N ASP A 5 15.84 3.87 -5.09
CA ASP A 5 15.07 2.73 -4.61
C ASP A 5 13.97 3.19 -3.64
N VAL A 6 12.72 2.82 -3.93
CA VAL A 6 11.56 3.23 -3.15
C VAL A 6 11.64 2.72 -1.71
N SER A 7 12.19 1.53 -1.48
CA SER A 7 12.30 0.95 -0.13
C SER A 7 13.21 1.82 0.74
N LEU A 8 14.36 2.23 0.21
CA LEU A 8 15.34 3.06 0.91
C LEU A 8 14.83 4.51 1.07
N ILE A 9 14.40 5.12 -0.03
CA ILE A 9 14.00 6.53 -0.05
C ILE A 9 12.76 6.76 0.80
N LEU A 10 11.79 5.84 0.77
CA LEU A 10 10.58 6.01 1.55
C LEU A 10 10.89 5.93 3.05
N ASP A 11 11.80 5.05 3.47
CA ASP A 11 12.25 4.99 4.88
C ASP A 11 12.98 6.28 5.30
N GLU A 12 13.84 6.84 4.43
CA GLU A 12 14.50 8.14 4.66
C GLU A 12 13.50 9.28 4.80
N ILE A 13 12.51 9.36 3.89
CA ILE A 13 11.47 10.39 3.90
C ILE A 13 10.62 10.32 5.16
N ILE A 14 10.20 9.11 5.58
CA ILE A 14 9.37 8.94 6.79
C ILE A 14 10.10 9.38 8.07
N ARG A 15 11.44 9.31 8.09
CA ARG A 15 12.26 9.74 9.24
C ARG A 15 12.46 11.26 9.31
N ASP A 16 12.16 12.00 8.25
CA ASP A 16 12.24 13.46 8.27
C ASP A 16 11.18 14.02 9.23
N LYS A 17 11.60 14.90 10.15
CA LYS A 17 10.70 15.54 11.12
C LYS A 17 9.66 16.45 10.46
N ASN A 18 9.93 16.90 9.24
CA ASN A 18 9.01 17.72 8.45
C ASN A 18 8.10 16.88 7.55
N PHE A 19 8.16 15.55 7.63
CA PHE A 19 7.31 14.69 6.83
C PHE A 19 5.85 14.83 7.26
N GLU A 20 5.02 15.27 6.31
CA GLU A 20 3.57 15.29 6.47
C GLU A 20 2.96 14.01 5.91
N LYS A 21 2.19 13.31 6.75
CA LYS A 21 1.51 12.08 6.36
C LYS A 21 0.52 12.35 5.20
N PRO A 22 0.66 11.67 4.05
CA PRO A 22 -0.29 11.80 2.95
C PRO A 22 -1.63 11.12 3.27
N HIS A 23 -2.70 11.70 2.73
CA HIS A 23 -4.05 11.10 2.79
C HIS A 23 -4.21 9.94 1.79
N LEU A 24 -3.48 9.97 0.68
CA LEU A 24 -3.51 9.00 -0.41
C LEU A 24 -2.09 8.66 -0.84
N ILE A 25 -1.79 7.38 -0.97
CA ILE A 25 -0.60 6.89 -1.68
C ILE A 25 -1.06 6.20 -2.95
N VAL A 26 -0.43 6.57 -4.08
CA VAL A 26 -0.62 5.90 -5.38
C VAL A 26 0.62 5.07 -5.67
N ILE A 27 0.42 3.79 -5.98
CA ILE A 27 1.49 2.85 -6.31
C ILE A 27 1.24 2.21 -7.68
N ASP A 28 2.29 2.20 -8.50
CA ASP A 28 2.35 1.56 -9.81
C ASP A 28 3.68 0.79 -9.90
N PRO A 29 3.75 -0.40 -9.25
CA PRO A 29 4.98 -1.17 -9.16
C PRO A 29 5.27 -1.96 -10.44
N PRO A 30 6.51 -2.44 -10.64
CA PRO A 30 6.81 -3.36 -11.73
C PRO A 30 6.02 -4.68 -11.62
N ARG A 31 6.07 -5.53 -12.66
CA ARG A 31 5.32 -6.82 -12.70
C ARG A 31 5.55 -7.72 -11.48
N GLY A 32 6.67 -7.59 -10.78
CA GLY A 32 6.99 -8.32 -9.55
C GLY A 32 6.17 -7.90 -8.32
N GLY A 33 5.38 -6.82 -8.41
CA GLY A 33 4.74 -6.17 -7.28
C GLY A 33 5.73 -5.35 -6.46
N LEU A 34 5.34 -4.99 -5.24
CA LEU A 34 6.21 -4.30 -4.30
C LEU A 34 7.21 -5.26 -3.65
N SER A 35 8.36 -4.74 -3.21
CA SER A 35 9.19 -5.42 -2.23
C SER A 35 8.46 -5.46 -0.88
N LEU A 36 8.76 -6.45 -0.04
CA LEU A 36 8.16 -6.53 1.30
C LEU A 36 8.46 -5.25 2.10
N GLU A 37 9.70 -4.77 2.02
CA GLU A 37 10.15 -3.54 2.69
C GLU A 37 9.36 -2.31 2.23
N ALA A 38 9.08 -2.18 0.92
CA ALA A 38 8.26 -1.09 0.42
C ALA A 38 6.80 -1.16 0.93
N VAL A 39 6.21 -2.37 0.99
CA VAL A 39 4.87 -2.56 1.58
C VAL A 39 4.89 -2.14 3.06
N GLU A 40 5.89 -2.58 3.83
CA GLU A 40 6.03 -2.24 5.24
C GLU A 40 6.20 -0.72 5.44
N ASN A 41 7.00 -0.05 4.61
CA ASN A 41 7.19 1.40 4.69
C ASN A 41 5.89 2.17 4.36
N ILE A 42 5.13 1.73 3.36
CA ILE A 42 3.79 2.28 3.08
C ILE A 42 2.87 2.11 4.29
N LEU A 43 2.91 0.94 4.93
CA LEU A 43 2.08 0.65 6.10
C LEU A 43 2.51 1.44 7.34
N LYS A 44 3.79 1.80 7.50
CA LYS A 44 4.24 2.71 8.57
C LYS A 44 3.64 4.12 8.43
N ILE A 45 3.43 4.58 7.20
CA ILE A 45 2.79 5.88 6.92
C ILE A 45 1.30 5.88 7.32
N LEU A 46 0.65 4.70 7.26
CA LEU A 46 -0.78 4.51 7.54
C LEU A 46 -1.69 5.45 6.72
N PRO A 47 -1.49 5.69 5.42
CA PRO A 47 -2.34 6.62 4.66
C PRO A 47 -3.82 6.19 4.72
N LYS A 48 -4.75 7.15 4.68
CA LYS A 48 -6.19 6.83 4.70
C LYS A 48 -6.58 5.93 3.53
N ASN A 49 -6.02 6.18 2.35
CA ASN A 49 -6.27 5.42 1.15
C ASN A 49 -4.98 5.00 0.44
N ILE A 50 -5.02 3.83 -0.19
CA ILE A 50 -3.97 3.33 -1.10
C ILE A 50 -4.65 3.02 -2.44
N LEU A 51 -4.18 3.65 -3.51
CA LEU A 51 -4.55 3.34 -4.89
C LEU A 51 -3.44 2.49 -5.50
N TYR A 52 -3.72 1.20 -5.73
CA TYR A 52 -2.78 0.24 -6.28
C TYR A 52 -3.13 -0.06 -7.74
N ILE A 53 -2.27 0.38 -8.66
CA ILE A 53 -2.30 0.10 -10.10
C ILE A 53 -1.38 -1.10 -10.36
N SER A 54 -1.83 -2.10 -11.12
CA SER A 54 -1.01 -3.29 -11.40
C SER A 54 -1.38 -4.01 -12.69
N CYS A 55 -0.36 -4.30 -13.49
CA CYS A 55 -0.44 -5.19 -14.65
C CYS A 55 -0.32 -6.69 -14.29
N ASN A 56 -0.24 -7.05 -13.01
CA ASN A 56 -0.12 -8.43 -12.54
C ASN A 56 -1.03 -8.70 -11.32
N PRO A 57 -2.24 -9.23 -11.54
CA PRO A 57 -3.21 -9.50 -10.47
C PRO A 57 -2.68 -10.43 -9.37
N LYS A 58 -1.72 -11.32 -9.68
CA LYS A 58 -1.20 -12.30 -8.72
C LYS A 58 -0.32 -11.63 -7.65
N THR A 59 0.60 -10.77 -8.06
CA THR A 59 1.48 -10.05 -7.13
C THR A 59 0.71 -8.94 -6.40
N GLN A 60 -0.25 -8.30 -7.08
CA GLN A 60 -1.18 -7.38 -6.44
C GLN A 60 -2.01 -8.05 -5.34
N ALA A 61 -2.56 -9.24 -5.57
CA ALA A 61 -3.30 -9.97 -4.55
C ALA A 61 -2.44 -10.35 -3.33
N ARG A 62 -1.17 -10.71 -3.54
CA ARG A 62 -0.21 -10.95 -2.45
C ARG A 62 -0.02 -9.69 -1.60
N ASP A 63 0.21 -8.55 -2.24
CA ASP A 63 0.48 -7.29 -1.53
C ASP A 63 -0.76 -6.77 -0.80
N ILE A 64 -1.94 -6.83 -1.45
CA ILE A 64 -3.23 -6.49 -0.84
C ILE A 64 -3.47 -7.36 0.38
N LYS A 65 -3.17 -8.66 0.33
CA LYS A 65 -3.34 -9.55 1.49
C LYS A 65 -2.54 -9.02 2.70
N ILE A 66 -1.28 -8.66 2.51
CA ILE A 66 -0.44 -8.09 3.58
C ILE A 66 -1.07 -6.80 4.12
N MET A 67 -1.51 -5.91 3.24
CA MET A 67 -2.17 -4.66 3.64
C MET A 67 -3.46 -4.92 4.44
N THR A 68 -4.26 -5.92 4.05
CA THR A 68 -5.48 -6.28 4.78
C THR A 68 -5.21 -6.89 6.16
N GLU A 69 -4.12 -7.66 6.30
CA GLU A 69 -3.65 -8.14 7.61
C GLU A 69 -3.24 -6.99 8.53
N TYR A 70 -2.83 -5.85 7.96
CA TYR A 70 -2.53 -4.60 8.68
C TYR A 70 -3.74 -3.66 8.86
N GLY A 71 -4.95 -4.13 8.59
CA GLY A 71 -6.18 -3.38 8.90
C GLY A 71 -6.71 -2.51 7.75
N TYR A 72 -6.20 -2.67 6.53
CA TYR A 72 -6.85 -2.11 5.35
C TYR A 72 -8.00 -3.00 4.87
N GLN A 73 -8.97 -2.38 4.19
CA GLN A 73 -10.04 -3.08 3.49
C GLN A 73 -9.97 -2.77 2.00
N LEU A 74 -10.04 -3.81 1.17
CA LEU A 74 -10.22 -3.65 -0.27
C LEU A 74 -11.64 -3.14 -0.54
N LYS A 75 -11.76 -1.91 -1.08
CA LYS A 75 -13.04 -1.27 -1.39
C LYS A 75 -13.41 -1.40 -2.85
N ILE A 76 -12.43 -1.28 -3.74
CA ILE A 76 -12.62 -1.33 -5.19
C ILE A 76 -11.58 -2.26 -5.78
N LEU A 77 -12.00 -3.07 -6.75
CA LEU A 77 -11.15 -3.83 -7.64
C LEU A 77 -11.71 -3.67 -9.06
N HIS A 78 -10.97 -3.05 -9.96
CA HIS A 78 -11.45 -2.71 -11.29
C HIS A 78 -10.42 -3.08 -12.37
N PRO A 79 -10.67 -4.15 -13.15
CA PRO A 79 -9.83 -4.51 -14.28
C PRO A 79 -10.08 -3.58 -15.47
N ILE A 80 -9.02 -3.21 -16.17
CA ILE A 80 -8.98 -2.31 -17.32
C ILE A 80 -8.26 -3.01 -18.46
N ASP A 81 -8.92 -3.10 -19.61
CA ASP A 81 -8.30 -3.54 -20.87
C ASP A 81 -7.50 -2.38 -21.48
N GLN A 82 -6.27 -2.19 -20.98
CA GLN A 82 -5.36 -1.17 -21.52
C GLN A 82 -4.65 -1.66 -22.80
N PHE A 83 -4.61 -2.98 -23.03
CA PHE A 83 -3.83 -3.60 -24.10
C PHE A 83 -4.69 -4.60 -24.86
N ALA A 84 -5.62 -4.06 -25.66
CA ALA A 84 -6.57 -4.83 -26.45
C ALA A 84 -5.88 -5.91 -27.28
N GLN A 85 -6.53 -7.07 -27.39
CA GLN A 85 -6.04 -8.24 -28.12
C GLN A 85 -4.74 -8.85 -27.54
N THR A 86 -4.40 -8.54 -26.30
CA THR A 86 -3.33 -9.20 -25.55
C THR A 86 -3.88 -9.94 -24.34
N PHE A 87 -3.04 -10.75 -23.69
CA PHE A 87 -3.39 -11.39 -22.41
C PHE A 87 -3.17 -10.46 -21.20
N HIS A 88 -2.66 -9.25 -21.41
CA HIS A 88 -2.36 -8.32 -20.32
C HIS A 88 -3.63 -7.67 -19.80
N ILE A 89 -3.74 -7.56 -18.49
CA ILE A 89 -4.81 -6.83 -17.81
C ILE A 89 -4.17 -5.85 -16.85
N GLU A 90 -4.61 -4.59 -16.91
CA GLU A 90 -4.29 -3.60 -15.89
C GLU A 90 -5.38 -3.64 -14.82
N ASN A 91 -5.05 -3.54 -13.54
CA ASN A 91 -6.04 -3.64 -12.49
C ASN A 91 -5.82 -2.57 -11.43
N ILE A 92 -6.89 -1.82 -11.14
CA ILE A 92 -6.90 -0.79 -10.13
C ILE A 92 -7.58 -1.33 -8.87
N ALA A 93 -6.86 -1.29 -7.75
CA ALA A 93 -7.40 -1.58 -6.43
C ALA A 93 -7.39 -0.32 -5.56
N VAL A 94 -8.47 -0.10 -4.82
CA VAL A 94 -8.52 0.93 -3.77
C VAL A 94 -8.64 0.24 -2.42
N LEU A 95 -7.68 0.50 -1.55
CA LEU A 95 -7.72 0.08 -0.16
C LEU A 95 -7.96 1.29 0.74
N GLU A 96 -8.80 1.12 1.75
CA GLU A 96 -9.10 2.14 2.76
C GLU A 96 -8.74 1.61 4.15
N GLU A 97 -8.13 2.46 4.97
CA GLU A 97 -7.85 2.17 6.37
C GLU A 97 -9.15 1.92 7.14
N ALA A 98 -9.30 0.75 7.77
CA ALA A 98 -10.48 0.45 8.58
C ALA A 98 -10.31 0.96 10.02
N LEU A 99 -10.52 2.27 10.22
CA LEU A 99 -10.45 2.95 11.53
C LEU A 99 -11.27 2.28 12.64
N ASP A 100 -12.41 1.66 12.33
CA ASP A 100 -13.28 0.99 13.32
C ASP A 100 -12.86 -0.45 13.65
N TYR A 101 -12.18 -1.14 12.73
CA TYR A 101 -11.69 -2.50 12.94
C TYR A 101 -10.53 -2.52 13.95
N MET A 102 -9.61 -1.56 13.82
CA MET A 102 -8.45 -1.40 14.69
C MET A 102 -8.82 -0.94 16.11
N LYS A 103 -9.80 -0.05 16.26
CA LYS A 103 -10.27 0.43 17.58
C LYS A 103 -10.98 -0.63 18.40
N THR A 104 -11.70 -1.55 17.74
CA THR A 104 -12.49 -2.60 18.41
C THR A 104 -11.62 -3.78 18.86
N TYR A 105 -10.60 -4.17 18.07
CA TYR A 105 -9.84 -5.40 18.31
C TYR A 105 -8.44 -5.19 18.93
N TYR A 106 -7.81 -4.01 18.75
CA TYR A 106 -6.37 -3.84 19.00
C TYR A 106 -5.98 -2.66 19.90
N ARG A 107 -6.82 -2.31 20.89
CA ARG A 107 -6.52 -1.26 21.89
C ARG A 107 -5.16 -1.39 22.61
N GLY A 108 -4.50 -2.56 22.61
CA GLY A 108 -3.16 -2.76 23.19
C GLY A 108 -2.01 -3.04 22.20
N TRP A 109 -2.32 -3.38 20.95
CA TRP A 109 -1.32 -3.84 19.96
C TRP A 109 -0.72 -2.67 19.15
N LEU A 110 -1.52 -1.63 18.90
CA LEU A 110 -1.05 -0.38 18.29
C LEU A 110 0.02 0.32 19.15
N SER A 111 -0.07 0.22 20.47
CA SER A 111 0.86 0.86 21.41
C SER A 111 2.25 0.21 21.46
N SER A 112 2.38 -1.04 21.02
CA SER A 112 3.58 -1.85 21.24
C SER A 112 4.50 -1.97 20.01
N LYS A 113 4.05 -1.54 18.82
CA LYS A 113 4.86 -1.57 17.58
C LYS A 113 4.98 -0.25 16.81
N LEU A 114 4.24 0.80 17.19
CA LEU A 114 4.44 2.16 16.65
C LEU A 114 5.42 3.03 17.48
N LEU A 115 6.00 2.49 18.57
CA LEU A 115 6.88 3.20 19.50
C LEU A 115 8.32 2.63 19.56
N LEU A 116 8.75 1.90 18.54
CA LEU A 116 10.16 1.51 18.32
C LEU A 116 10.56 1.88 16.89
#